data_AF-A0A3D8K6N0-F1
#
_entry.id   AF-A0A3D8K6N0-F1
#
_cell.length_a   1.000
_cell.length_b   1.000
_cell.length_c   1.000
_cell.angle_alpha   90.00
_cell.angle_beta   90.00
_cell.angle_gamma   90.00
#
_symmetry.space_group_name_H-M   'P 1'
#
loop_
_entity.id
_entity.type
_entity.pdbx_description
1 polymer ?
#
loop_
_entity_poly.entity_id
_entity_poly.type
_entity_poly.pdbx_seq_one_letter_code
_entity_poly.pdbx_strand_id
1 'polypeptide(L)'
;MGAMTTQLSRLLEQIASLQRQLNDKRFLELRLYRRDATIYQLSSAVNHTIACWFSENYRPITILIDRGRSFMHEFPARNPETAEYYTLAEEFFKVVLSALEVISNADSCDD
;
A
#
# COMPACT_ATOMS: atom_id res chain seq x y z
N MET A 1 -21.30 7.63 13.20
CA MET A 1 -20.09 7.55 14.06
C MET A 1 -19.69 6.11 14.43
N GLY A 2 -20.39 5.37 15.31
CA GLY A 2 -19.91 4.07 15.82
C GLY A 2 -19.51 3.00 14.79
N ALA A 3 -20.29 2.83 13.71
CA ALA A 3 -19.98 1.86 12.65
C ALA A 3 -18.76 2.26 11.80
N MET A 4 -18.57 3.56 11.53
CA MET A 4 -17.41 4.08 10.78
C MET A 4 -16.12 3.91 11.58
N THR A 5 -16.17 4.13 12.90
CA THR A 5 -15.03 3.89 13.79
C THR A 5 -14.60 2.42 13.76
N THR A 6 -15.55 1.48 13.81
CA THR A 6 -15.24 0.03 13.71
C THR A 6 -14.66 -0.34 12.35
N GLN A 7 -15.17 0.24 11.26
CA GLN A 7 -14.65 0.01 9.92
C GLN A 7 -13.21 0.52 9.78
N LEU A 8 -12.93 1.75 10.23
CA LEU A 8 -11.60 2.33 10.16
C LEU A 8 -10.59 1.54 11.00
N SER A 9 -10.95 1.13 12.22
CA SER A 9 -10.09 0.28 13.06
C SER A 9 -9.71 -1.03 12.36
N ARG A 10 -10.67 -1.69 11.70
CA ARG A 10 -10.39 -2.91 10.93
C ARG A 10 -9.44 -2.65 9.76
N LEU A 11 -9.62 -1.54 9.05
CA LEU A 11 -8.75 -1.18 7.93
C LEU A 11 -7.32 -0.86 8.43
N LEU A 12 -7.19 -0.17 9.57
CA LEU A 12 -5.90 0.10 10.21
C LEU A 12 -5.14 -1.18 10.57
N GLU A 13 -5.84 -2.17 11.14
CA GLU A 13 -5.26 -3.48 11.46
C GLU A 13 -4.79 -4.23 10.19
N GLN A 14 -5.59 -4.16 9.11
CA GLN A 14 -5.23 -4.76 7.83
C GLN A 14 -4.01 -4.08 7.20
N ILE A 15 -3.94 -2.74 7.22
CA ILE A 15 -2.77 -1.97 6.76
C ILE A 15 -1.52 -2.40 7.51
N ALA A 16 -1.58 -2.46 8.84
CA ALA A 16 -0.45 -2.88 9.67
C ALA A 16 -0.03 -4.34 9.38
N SER A 17 -0.99 -5.23 9.16
CA SER A 17 -0.73 -6.63 8.79
C SER A 17 -0.04 -6.74 7.44
N LEU A 18 -0.55 -6.05 6.41
CA LEU A 18 0.00 -6.06 5.06
C LEU A 18 1.38 -5.42 5.00
N GLN A 19 1.60 -4.34 5.74
CA GLN A 19 2.93 -3.75 5.87
C GLN A 19 3.94 -4.76 6.41
N ARG A 20 3.60 -5.51 7.47
CA ARG A 20 4.51 -6.55 8.01
C ARG A 20 4.81 -7.62 6.97
N GLN A 21 3.79 -8.05 6.22
CA GLN A 21 3.96 -9.05 5.17
C GLN A 21 4.83 -8.56 4.01
N LEU A 22 4.67 -7.30 3.59
CA LEU A 22 5.48 -6.65 2.55
C LEU A 22 6.96 -6.48 2.97
N ASN A 23 7.23 -6.48 4.27
CA ASN A 23 8.59 -6.42 4.84
C ASN A 23 9.10 -7.79 5.31
N ASP A 24 8.40 -8.89 4.97
CA ASP A 24 8.80 -10.22 5.40
C ASP A 24 10.13 -10.65 4.75
N LYS A 25 10.94 -11.39 5.53
CA LYS A 25 12.25 -11.88 5.09
C LYS A 25 12.20 -12.78 3.85
N ARG A 26 11.04 -13.36 3.53
CA ARG A 26 10.83 -14.15 2.31
C ARG A 26 11.09 -13.36 1.02
N PHE A 27 11.06 -12.02 1.08
CA PHE A 27 11.31 -11.14 -0.06
C PHE A 27 12.74 -10.56 -0.12
N LEU A 28 13.67 -11.07 0.71
CA LEU A 28 15.06 -10.58 0.73
C LEU A 28 15.77 -10.79 -0.61
N GLU A 29 15.44 -11.86 -1.33
CA GLU A 29 16.04 -12.19 -2.63
C GLU A 29 15.57 -11.24 -3.75
N LEU A 30 14.44 -10.55 -3.57
CA LEU A 30 14.00 -9.46 -4.46
C LEU A 30 14.84 -8.18 -4.29
N ARG A 31 15.67 -8.09 -3.23
CA ARG A 31 16.61 -6.99 -2.95
C ARG A 31 15.96 -5.60 -3.02
N LEU A 32 14.73 -5.48 -2.53
CA LEU A 32 13.87 -4.28 -2.62
C LEU A 32 14.48 -3.00 -2.02
N TYR A 33 15.52 -3.16 -1.21
CA TYR A 33 16.33 -2.08 -0.63
C TYR A 33 17.33 -1.46 -1.61
N ARG A 34 17.53 -2.05 -2.80
CA ARG A 34 18.44 -1.54 -3.83
C ARG A 34 17.69 -0.91 -4.99
N ARG A 35 18.26 0.16 -5.55
CA ARG A 35 17.69 0.89 -6.70
C ARG A 35 17.79 0.11 -8.02
N ASP A 36 18.71 -0.85 -8.11
CA ASP A 36 18.92 -1.70 -9.27
C ASP A 36 18.04 -2.97 -9.26
N ALA A 37 17.22 -3.16 -8.23
CA ALA A 37 16.26 -4.26 -8.19
C ALA A 37 15.20 -4.11 -9.29
N THR A 38 14.87 -5.21 -9.97
CA THR A 38 13.90 -5.26 -11.07
C THR A 38 12.57 -4.59 -10.74
N ILE A 39 12.13 -4.70 -9.48
CA ILE A 39 10.84 -4.18 -9.02
C ILE A 39 10.98 -2.99 -8.06
N TYR A 40 12.13 -2.29 -8.10
CA TYR A 40 12.40 -1.15 -7.24
C TYR A 40 11.34 -0.05 -7.33
N GLN A 41 10.78 0.19 -8.53
CA GLN A 41 9.74 1.21 -8.70
C GLN A 41 8.47 0.86 -7.90
N LEU A 42 8.05 -0.41 -7.90
CA LEU A 42 6.93 -0.86 -7.09
C LEU A 42 7.24 -0.78 -5.59
N SER A 43 8.40 -1.29 -5.15
CA SER A 43 8.75 -1.24 -3.73
C SER A 43 8.89 0.20 -3.22
N SER A 44 9.40 1.10 -4.06
CA SER A 44 9.44 2.53 -3.77
C SER A 44 8.04 3.11 -3.63
N ALA A 45 7.10 2.80 -4.54
CA ALA A 45 5.71 3.26 -4.43
C ALA A 45 5.06 2.77 -3.12
N VAL A 46 5.21 1.48 -2.79
CA VAL A 46 4.74 0.89 -1.53
C VAL A 46 5.32 1.63 -0.31
N ASN A 47 6.64 1.79 -0.27
CA ASN A 47 7.32 2.43 0.87
C ASN A 47 6.93 3.89 1.05
N HIS A 48 6.78 4.65 -0.04
CA HIS A 48 6.33 6.04 0.05
C HIS A 48 4.86 6.12 0.48
N THR A 49 4.00 5.20 0.02
CA THR A 49 2.62 5.14 0.50
C THR A 49 2.55 4.86 2.00
N ILE A 50 3.36 3.92 2.50
CA ILE A 50 3.49 3.63 3.94
C ILE A 50 3.97 4.88 4.70
N ALA A 51 5.00 5.56 4.22
CA ALA A 51 5.53 6.75 4.86
C ALA A 51 4.50 7.90 4.90
N CYS A 52 3.77 8.11 3.81
CA CYS A 52 2.69 9.09 3.73
C CYS A 52 1.54 8.75 4.69
N TRP A 53 1.19 7.46 4.79
CA TRP A 53 0.18 6.97 5.73
C TRP A 53 0.53 7.28 7.18
N PHE A 54 1.76 6.94 7.61
CA PHE A 54 2.21 7.17 9.00
C PHE A 54 2.43 8.63 9.35
N SER A 55 2.73 9.48 8.37
CA SER A 55 2.89 10.91 8.58
C SER A 55 1.60 11.70 8.43
N GLU A 56 0.46 11.01 8.25
CA GLU A 56 -0.86 11.60 7.99
C GLU A 56 -0.87 12.54 6.76
N ASN A 57 0.12 12.40 5.87
CA ASN A 57 0.22 13.14 4.64
C ASN A 57 -0.50 12.36 3.54
N TYR A 58 -1.83 12.41 3.55
CA TYR A 58 -2.67 11.56 2.69
C TYR A 58 -2.72 12.02 1.22
N ARG A 59 -2.54 13.32 0.97
CA ARG A 59 -2.63 13.92 -0.37
C ARG A 59 -1.84 13.20 -1.48
N PRO A 60 -0.57 12.78 -1.29
CA PRO A 60 0.20 12.07 -2.32
C PRO A 60 -0.19 10.61 -2.53
N ILE A 61 -0.94 9.98 -1.62
CA ILE A 61 -1.12 8.52 -1.59
C ILE A 61 -1.73 7.98 -2.88
N THR A 62 -2.79 8.59 -3.40
CA THR A 62 -3.45 8.12 -4.63
C THR A 62 -2.48 8.08 -5.82
N ILE A 63 -1.67 9.13 -6.00
CA ILE A 63 -0.67 9.18 -7.07
C ILE A 63 0.41 8.11 -6.91
N LEU A 64 0.82 7.82 -5.68
CA LEU A 64 1.80 6.77 -5.39
C LEU A 64 1.24 5.37 -5.70
N ILE A 65 -0.02 5.13 -5.34
CA ILE A 65 -0.73 3.89 -5.64
C ILE A 65 -0.88 3.69 -7.15
N ASP A 66 -1.30 4.73 -7.88
CA ASP A 66 -1.45 4.66 -9.33
C ASP A 66 -0.12 4.33 -10.02
N ARG A 67 0.99 4.93 -9.58
CA ARG A 67 2.33 4.59 -10.07
C ARG A 67 2.69 3.12 -9.83
N GLY A 68 2.38 2.60 -8.64
CA GLY A 68 2.58 1.19 -8.31
C GLY A 68 1.78 0.26 -9.23
N ARG A 69 0.50 0.59 -9.46
CA ARG A 69 -0.39 -0.17 -10.35
C ARG A 69 0.05 -0.11 -11.81
N SER A 70 0.43 1.07 -12.32
CA SER A 70 0.97 1.22 -13.67
C SER A 70 2.21 0.36 -13.85
N PHE A 71 3.13 0.34 -12.88
CA PHE A 71 4.30 -0.53 -12.94
C PHE A 71 3.92 -2.01 -13.00
N MET A 72 3.00 -2.48 -12.15
CA MET A 72 2.58 -3.89 -12.17
C MET A 72 1.92 -4.28 -13.50
N HIS A 73 1.22 -3.35 -14.14
CA HIS A 73 0.61 -3.54 -15.45
C HIS A 73 1.65 -3.62 -16.58
N GLU A 74 2.60 -2.69 -16.59
CA GLU A 74 3.67 -2.63 -17.61
C GLU A 74 4.71 -3.75 -17.46
N PHE A 75 4.95 -4.19 -16.22
CA PHE A 75 5.96 -5.19 -15.88
C PHE A 75 5.35 -6.36 -15.10
N PRO A 76 4.63 -7.29 -15.77
CA PRO A 76 4.06 -8.46 -15.12
C PRO A 76 5.09 -9.31 -14.38
N ALA A 77 4.69 -9.90 -13.27
CA ALA A 77 5.55 -10.78 -12.47
C ALA A 77 6.05 -11.98 -13.29
N ARG A 78 7.37 -12.21 -13.25
CA ARG A 78 8.04 -13.27 -14.02
C ARG A 78 8.37 -14.52 -13.21
N ASN A 79 8.24 -14.44 -11.89
CA ASN A 79 8.50 -15.54 -10.96
C ASN A 79 7.49 -15.50 -9.80
N PRO A 80 7.32 -16.63 -9.08
CA PRO A 80 6.34 -16.74 -8.00
C PRO A 80 6.53 -15.72 -6.87
N GLU A 81 7.77 -15.46 -6.46
CA GLU A 81 8.09 -14.53 -5.37
C GLU A 81 7.66 -13.09 -5.70
N THR A 82 7.92 -12.67 -6.94
CA THR A 82 7.48 -11.36 -7.46
C THR A 82 5.96 -11.30 -7.55
N ALA A 83 5.31 -12.38 -8.00
CA ALA A 83 3.85 -12.44 -8.12
C ALA A 83 3.17 -12.35 -6.75
N GLU A 84 3.75 -12.99 -5.74
CA GLU A 84 3.31 -12.90 -4.35
C GLU A 84 3.46 -11.47 -3.82
N TYR A 85 4.61 -10.82 -4.06
CA TYR A 85 4.82 -9.43 -3.68
C TYR A 85 3.82 -8.48 -4.35
N TYR A 86 3.55 -8.67 -5.65
CA TYR A 86 2.57 -7.87 -6.39
C TYR A 86 1.16 -8.02 -5.82
N THR A 87 0.78 -9.26 -5.46
CA THR A 87 -0.53 -9.54 -4.85
C THR A 87 -0.68 -8.80 -3.52
N LEU A 88 0.35 -8.81 -2.68
CA LEU A 88 0.35 -8.09 -1.41
C LEU A 88 0.34 -6.57 -1.60
N ALA A 89 1.08 -6.05 -2.57
CA ALA A 89 1.13 -4.62 -2.88
C ALA A 89 -0.24 -4.12 -3.34
N GLU A 90 -0.90 -4.86 -4.24
CA GLU A 90 -2.25 -4.51 -4.71
C GLU A 90 -3.29 -4.57 -3.58
N GLU A 91 -3.23 -5.58 -2.72
CA GLU A 91 -4.11 -5.65 -1.56
C GLU A 91 -3.88 -4.49 -0.59
N PHE A 92 -2.62 -4.16 -0.31
CA PHE A 92 -2.25 -3.00 0.49
C PHE A 92 -2.81 -1.70 -0.09
N PHE A 93 -2.68 -1.49 -1.40
CA PHE A 93 -3.22 -0.31 -2.07
C PHE A 93 -4.75 -0.22 -1.96
N LYS A 94 -5.47 -1.33 -2.13
CA LYS A 94 -6.94 -1.35 -1.96
C LYS A 94 -7.37 -0.97 -0.55
N VAL A 95 -6.72 -1.55 0.46
CA VAL A 95 -7.07 -1.28 1.87
C VAL A 95 -6.76 0.18 2.24
N VAL A 96 -5.62 0.71 1.80
CA VAL A 96 -5.25 2.13 2.02
C VAL A 96 -6.27 3.07 1.37
N LEU A 97 -6.65 2.84 0.11
CA LEU A 97 -7.68 3.66 -0.56
C LEU A 97 -9.02 3.58 0.19
N SER A 98 -9.44 2.40 0.61
CA SER A 98 -10.68 2.22 1.38
C SER A 98 -10.63 2.99 2.70
N ALA A 99 -9.47 3.05 3.36
CA ALA A 99 -9.31 3.81 4.59
C ALA A 99 -9.34 5.32 4.35
N LEU A 100 -8.74 5.80 3.25
CA LEU A 100 -8.81 7.21 2.84
C LEU A 100 -10.23 7.66 2.52
N GLU A 101 -11.04 6.80 1.89
CA GLU A 101 -12.46 7.08 1.64
C GLU A 101 -13.23 7.24 2.96
N VAL A 102 -12.98 6.38 3.95
CA VAL A 102 -13.62 6.49 5.27
C VAL A 102 -13.21 7.78 5.99
N ILE A 103 -11.94 8.16 5.92
CA ILE A 103 -11.42 9.42 6.50
C ILE A 103 -12.06 10.63 5.82
N SER A 104 -12.05 10.67 4.48
CA SER A 104 -12.62 11.80 3.71
C SER A 104 -14.13 11.96 3.92
N ASN A 105 -14.85 10.85 4.11
CA ASN A 105 -16.28 10.88 4.44
C ASN A 105 -16.56 11.33 5.87
N ALA A 106 -15.60 11.18 6.79
CA ALA A 106 -15.73 11.72 8.14
C ALA A 106 -15.55 13.24 8.14
N ASP A 107 -14.55 13.74 7.42
CA ASP A 107 -14.27 15.19 7.32
C ASP A 107 -15.40 15.99 6.67
N SER A 108 -16.19 15.36 5.77
CA SER A 108 -17.34 16.00 5.10
C SER A 108 -18.65 15.95 5.89
N CYS A 109 -18.71 15.25 7.04
CA CYS A 109 -19.88 15.22 7.92
C CYS A 109 -19.82 16.23 9.07
N ASP A 110 -18.68 16.90 9.25
CA ASP A 110 -18.42 17.88 10.31
C ASP A 110 -18.56 19.35 9.83
N ASP A 111 -18.96 19.56 8.56
CA ASP A 111 -19.35 20.84 7.95
C ASP A 111 -20.89 20.98 7.85
#